data_AF-A0A357BTY9-F1
#
_entry.id   AF-A0A357BTY9-F1
#
_cell.length_a   1.000
_cell.length_b   1.000
_cell.length_c   1.000
_cell.angle_alpha   90.00
_cell.angle_beta   90.00
_cell.angle_gamma   90.00
#
_symmetry.space_group_name_H-M   'P 1'
#
loop_
_entity.id
_entity.type
_entity.pdbx_description
1 polymer ?
#
loop_
_entity_poly.entity_id
_entity_poly.type
_entity_poly.pdbx_seq_one_letter_code
_entity_poly.pdbx_strand_id
1 'polypeptide(L)'
;METNWKQTDEESERFFENHMDEMKKASAADRDFFGAVQLARRQAKENGILPVRNEHGEFQWTIQQGLKAACHAREDISATLQIQVAVLQRLDRNRNLLWLAIVLLGYVAYRLS
;
A
#
# COMPACT_ATOMS: atom_id res chain seq x y z
N MET A 1 -9.35 -24.73 26.18
CA MET A 1 -9.82 -24.19 24.90
C MET A 1 -8.61 -24.19 23.98
N GLU A 2 -8.58 -25.06 22.97
CA GLU A 2 -7.57 -24.96 21.92
C GLU A 2 -7.85 -23.68 21.13
N THR A 3 -6.88 -22.76 21.12
CA THR A 3 -6.99 -21.52 20.38
C THR A 3 -6.94 -21.82 18.89
N ASN A 4 -7.99 -21.48 18.15
CA ASN A 4 -7.99 -21.62 16.70
C ASN A 4 -7.18 -20.47 16.07
N TRP A 5 -5.87 -20.66 15.96
CA TRP A 5 -4.94 -19.66 15.44
C TRP A 5 -5.28 -19.21 14.02
N LYS A 6 -5.84 -20.10 13.20
CA LYS A 6 -6.30 -19.75 11.85
C LYS A 6 -7.38 -18.68 11.88
N GLN A 7 -8.31 -18.79 12.81
CA GLN A 7 -9.40 -17.81 12.99
C GLN A 7 -8.86 -16.47 13.51
N THR A 8 -7.88 -16.52 14.43
CA THR A 8 -7.17 -15.33 14.92
C THR A 8 -6.39 -14.60 13.82
N ASP A 9 -5.74 -15.34 12.92
CA ASP A 9 -5.02 -14.75 11.78
C ASP A 9 -5.99 -14.11 10.78
N GLU A 10 -7.15 -14.72 10.54
CA GLU A 10 -8.23 -14.14 9.71
C GLU A 10 -8.82 -12.86 10.32
N GLU A 11 -9.04 -12.83 11.63
CA GLU A 11 -9.49 -11.63 12.35
C GLU A 11 -8.45 -10.52 12.34
N SER A 12 -7.18 -10.86 12.52
CA SER A 12 -6.06 -9.91 12.45
C SER A 12 -5.95 -9.29 11.06
N GLU A 13 -6.17 -10.08 10.01
CA GLU A 13 -6.16 -9.57 8.65
C GLU A 13 -7.36 -8.65 8.37
N ARG A 14 -8.56 -8.99 8.87
CA ARG A 14 -9.72 -8.09 8.78
C ARG A 14 -9.49 -6.79 9.53
N PHE A 15 -8.85 -6.85 10.70
CA PHE A 15 -8.49 -5.66 11.46
C PHE A 15 -7.51 -4.78 10.68
N PHE A 16 -6.48 -5.37 10.07
CA PHE A 16 -5.55 -4.66 9.20
C PHE A 16 -6.27 -3.98 8.03
N GLU A 17 -7.13 -4.72 7.32
CA GLU A 17 -7.90 -4.20 6.18
C GLU A 17 -8.77 -2.99 6.57
N ASN A 18 -9.51 -3.12 7.68
CA ASN A 18 -10.34 -2.04 8.20
C ASN A 18 -9.50 -0.82 8.63
N HIS A 19 -8.38 -1.05 9.30
CA HIS A 19 -7.49 0.01 9.73
C HIS A 19 -6.89 0.76 8.53
N MET A 20 -6.46 0.05 7.49
CA MET A 20 -5.97 0.68 6.25
C MET A 20 -7.07 1.50 5.58
N ASP A 21 -8.31 1.00 5.53
CA ASP A 21 -9.43 1.72 4.94
C ASP A 21 -9.82 2.98 5.73
N GLU A 22 -9.63 3.00 7.05
CA GLU A 22 -9.76 4.21 7.86
C GLU A 22 -8.64 5.21 7.56
N MET A 23 -7.39 4.76 7.53
CA MET A 23 -6.23 5.63 7.28
C MET A 23 -6.29 6.30 5.90
N LYS A 24 -6.83 5.64 4.88
CA LYS A 24 -7.07 6.23 3.54
C LYS A 24 -8.03 7.43 3.53
N LYS A 25 -8.84 7.61 4.56
CA LYS A 25 -9.84 8.69 4.63
C LYS A 25 -9.24 10.02 5.07
N ALA A 26 -8.07 10.01 5.71
CA ALA A 26 -7.46 11.20 6.32
C ALA A 26 -7.06 12.25 5.28
N SER A 27 -6.40 11.84 4.20
CA SER A 27 -6.02 12.73 3.12
C SER A 27 -5.91 11.98 1.80
N ALA A 28 -5.83 12.72 0.68
CA ALA A 28 -5.50 12.12 -0.60
C ALA A 28 -4.13 11.42 -0.59
N ALA A 29 -3.18 11.86 0.27
CA ALA A 29 -1.82 11.28 0.29
C ALA A 29 -1.84 9.94 0.98
N ASP A 30 -2.55 9.92 2.11
CA ASP A 30 -2.81 8.72 2.88
C ASP A 30 -3.59 7.71 2.04
N ARG A 31 -4.57 8.16 1.23
CA ARG A 31 -5.29 7.27 0.32
C ARG A 31 -4.36 6.52 -0.64
N ASP A 32 -3.46 7.25 -1.29
CA ASP A 32 -2.53 6.69 -2.28
C ASP A 32 -1.51 5.77 -1.59
N PHE A 33 -0.95 6.19 -0.46
CA PHE A 33 0.03 5.44 0.31
C PHE A 33 -0.55 4.17 0.94
N PHE A 34 -1.61 4.29 1.75
CA PHE A 34 -2.23 3.14 2.42
C PHE A 34 -2.96 2.22 1.44
N GLY A 35 -3.41 2.75 0.28
CA GLY A 35 -3.86 1.96 -0.86
C GLY A 35 -2.77 1.03 -1.40
N ALA A 36 -1.57 1.56 -1.65
CA ALA A 36 -0.43 0.77 -2.11
C ALA A 36 0.04 -0.25 -1.05
N VAL A 37 0.08 0.13 0.23
CA VAL A 37 0.44 -0.77 1.33
C VAL A 37 -0.54 -1.95 1.45
N GLN A 38 -1.84 -1.67 1.37
CA GLN A 38 -2.86 -2.73 1.41
C GLN A 38 -2.74 -3.67 0.19
N LEU A 39 -2.50 -3.12 -1.00
CA LEU A 39 -2.32 -3.92 -2.22
C LEU A 39 -1.09 -4.84 -2.12
N ALA A 40 0.05 -4.30 -1.66
CA ALA A 40 1.27 -5.07 -1.47
C ALA A 40 1.08 -6.21 -0.47
N ARG A 41 0.35 -5.97 0.64
CA ARG A 41 0.06 -7.02 1.62
C ARG A 41 -0.84 -8.12 1.05
N ARG A 42 -1.87 -7.77 0.27
CA ARG A 42 -2.73 -8.75 -0.41
C ARG A 42 -1.94 -9.63 -1.37
N GLN A 43 -1.04 -9.03 -2.16
CA GLN A 43 -0.14 -9.78 -3.05
C GLN A 43 0.78 -10.73 -2.27
N ALA A 44 1.36 -10.27 -1.16
CA ALA A 44 2.17 -11.13 -0.29
C ALA A 44 1.35 -12.30 0.29
N LYS A 45 0.09 -12.07 0.64
CA LYS A 45 -0.81 -13.13 1.10
C LYS A 45 -1.10 -14.15 -0.01
N GLU A 46 -1.46 -13.68 -1.20
CA GLU A 46 -1.75 -14.54 -2.37
C GLU A 46 -0.54 -15.38 -2.80
N ASN A 47 0.65 -14.80 -2.74
CA ASN A 47 1.90 -15.50 -3.06
C ASN A 47 2.34 -16.49 -1.96
N GLY A 48 1.66 -16.46 -0.81
CA GLY A 48 1.90 -17.32 0.33
C GLY A 48 3.20 -17.01 1.07
N ILE A 49 3.70 -15.77 1.01
CA ILE A 49 4.96 -15.34 1.63
C ILE A 49 4.79 -14.87 3.09
N LEU A 50 3.55 -14.65 3.55
CA LEU A 50 3.29 -14.30 4.95
C LEU A 50 3.44 -15.53 5.87
N PRO A 51 4.05 -15.38 7.06
CA PRO A 51 4.17 -16.47 8.02
C PRO A 51 2.81 -16.85 8.60
N VAL A 52 2.65 -18.12 8.95
CA VAL A 52 1.42 -18.67 9.58
C VAL A 52 1.78 -19.17 10.96
N ARG A 53 0.85 -19.05 11.92
CA ARG A 53 1.08 -19.56 13.27
C ARG A 53 0.95 -21.08 13.35
N ASN A 54 1.86 -21.72 14.09
CA ASN A 54 1.76 -23.13 14.43
C ASN A 54 0.76 -23.36 15.57
N GLU A 55 0.59 -24.62 15.99
CA GLU A 55 -0.31 -25.01 17.08
C GLU A 55 0.03 -24.33 18.43
N HIS A 56 1.27 -23.89 18.59
CA HIS A 56 1.76 -23.16 19.76
C HIS A 56 1.60 -21.64 19.64
N GLY A 57 1.06 -21.12 18.53
CA GLY A 57 0.86 -19.70 18.28
C GLY A 57 2.12 -18.96 17.81
N GLU A 58 3.21 -19.67 17.53
CA GLU A 58 4.46 -19.08 17.03
C GLU A 58 4.41 -18.95 15.51
N PHE A 59 4.91 -17.83 14.99
CA PHE A 59 5.03 -17.63 13.55
C PHE A 59 6.09 -18.57 12.97
N GLN A 60 5.68 -19.46 12.06
CA GLN A 60 6.59 -20.32 11.31
C GLN A 60 6.71 -19.87 9.86
N TRP A 61 7.95 -19.90 9.39
CA TRP A 61 8.32 -19.69 8.00
C TRP A 61 8.69 -21.03 7.41
N THR A 62 8.05 -21.41 6.30
CA THR A 62 8.45 -22.59 5.54
C THR A 62 9.72 -22.29 4.74
N ILE A 63 10.49 -23.34 4.41
CA ILE A 63 11.67 -23.20 3.53
C ILE A 63 11.27 -22.65 2.17
N GLN A 64 10.09 -23.01 1.65
CA GLN A 64 9.56 -22.45 0.41
C GLN A 64 9.24 -20.97 0.52
N GLN A 65 8.75 -20.49 1.67
CA GLN A 65 8.57 -19.06 1.94
C GLN A 65 9.90 -18.33 1.99
N GLY A 66 10.93 -18.91 2.59
CA GLY A 66 12.29 -18.34 2.60
C GLY A 66 12.90 -18.25 1.20
N LEU A 67 12.76 -19.29 0.39
CA LEU A 67 13.19 -19.30 -1.02
C LEU A 67 12.41 -18.30 -1.87
N LYS A 68 11.09 -18.26 -1.70
CA LYS A 68 10.21 -17.28 -2.35
C LYS A 68 10.59 -15.88 -1.92
N ALA A 69 10.78 -15.60 -0.64
CA ALA A 69 11.22 -14.29 -0.13
C ALA A 69 12.59 -13.89 -0.68
N ALA A 70 13.55 -14.83 -0.81
CA ALA A 70 14.84 -14.55 -1.42
C ALA A 70 14.72 -14.22 -2.92
N CYS A 71 13.82 -14.89 -3.66
CA CYS A 71 13.49 -14.52 -5.04
C CYS A 71 12.66 -13.23 -5.15
N HIS A 72 11.79 -12.98 -4.17
CA HIS A 72 10.86 -11.85 -4.06
C HIS A 72 11.44 -10.64 -3.33
N ALA A 73 12.71 -10.65 -2.89
CA ALA A 73 13.44 -9.41 -2.58
C ALA A 73 13.43 -8.45 -3.79
N ARG A 74 13.25 -8.99 -5.00
CA ARG A 74 12.97 -8.26 -6.24
C ARG A 74 11.54 -7.74 -6.36
N GLU A 75 10.58 -8.36 -5.67
CA GLU A 75 9.19 -7.91 -5.54
C GLU A 75 8.99 -6.89 -4.41
N ASP A 76 9.78 -6.90 -3.33
CA ASP A 76 9.79 -5.81 -2.35
C ASP A 76 10.21 -4.47 -3.00
N ILE A 77 11.12 -4.54 -3.98
CA ILE A 77 11.43 -3.42 -4.87
C ILE A 77 10.19 -3.01 -5.68
N SER A 78 9.35 -3.97 -6.11
CA SER A 78 8.11 -3.67 -6.83
C SER A 78 7.04 -3.01 -5.95
N ALA A 79 6.90 -3.43 -4.68
CA ALA A 79 6.00 -2.79 -3.72
C ALA A 79 6.48 -1.37 -3.38
N THR A 80 7.79 -1.20 -3.20
CA THR A 80 8.41 0.12 -3.03
C THR A 80 8.21 1.00 -4.27
N LEU A 81 8.35 0.44 -5.47
CA LEU A 81 8.06 1.11 -6.74
C LEU A 81 6.59 1.48 -6.86
N GLN A 82 5.64 0.65 -6.43
CA GLN A 82 4.22 0.99 -6.45
C GLN A 82 3.94 2.21 -5.55
N ILE A 83 4.53 2.26 -4.36
CA ILE A 83 4.42 3.42 -3.47
C ILE A 83 5.05 4.66 -4.13
N GLN A 84 6.26 4.54 -4.70
CA GLN A 84 6.93 5.65 -5.38
C GLN A 84 6.18 6.14 -6.62
N VAL A 85 5.58 5.23 -7.40
CA VAL A 85 4.76 5.56 -8.58
C VAL A 85 3.53 6.36 -8.14
N ALA A 86 2.86 5.98 -7.05
CA ALA A 86 1.73 6.73 -6.52
C ALA A 86 2.13 8.17 -6.13
N VAL A 87 3.29 8.33 -5.47
CA VAL A 87 3.84 9.65 -5.14
C VAL A 87 4.17 10.46 -6.41
N LEU A 88 4.78 9.84 -7.42
CA LEU A 88 5.13 10.49 -8.68
C LEU A 88 3.90 10.93 -9.49
N GLN A 89 2.86 10.09 -9.56
CA GLN A 89 1.61 10.45 -10.23
C GLN A 89 0.94 11.66 -9.59
N ARG A 90 0.99 11.74 -8.26
CA ARG A 90 0.49 12.91 -7.53
C ARG A 90 1.31 14.16 -7.81
N LEU A 91 2.64 14.04 -7.89
CA LEU A 91 3.52 15.14 -8.26
C LEU A 91 3.18 15.68 -9.67
N ASP A 92 2.95 14.77 -10.62
CA ASP A 92 2.57 15.14 -11.99
C ASP A 92 1.20 15.84 -12.04
N ARG A 93 0.23 15.35 -11.28
CA ARG A 93 -1.09 15.99 -11.16
C ARG A 93 -0.98 17.40 -10.56
N ASN A 94 -0.14 17.59 -9.53
CA ASN A 94 0.12 18.90 -8.95
C ASN A 94 0.82 19.84 -9.95
N ARG A 95 1.76 19.33 -10.75
CA ARG A 95 2.40 20.08 -11.83
C ARG A 95 1.39 20.55 -12.88
N ASN A 96 0.43 19.71 -13.26
CA ASN A 96 -0.61 20.08 -14.21
C ASN A 96 -1.56 21.14 -13.64
N LEU A 97 -1.91 21.06 -12.35
CA LEU A 97 -2.69 22.09 -11.67
C LEU A 97 -1.93 23.44 -11.61
N LEU A 98 -0.62 23.40 -11.37
CA LEU A 98 0.23 24.60 -11.41
C LEU A 98 0.19 25.27 -12.79
N TRP A 99 0.32 24.48 -13.86
CA TRP A 99 0.23 25.00 -15.24
C TRP A 99 -1.13 25.66 -15.51
N LEU A 100 -2.22 25.03 -15.09
CA LEU A 100 -3.56 25.62 -15.19
C LEU A 100 -3.66 26.95 -14.43
N ALA A 101 -3.10 27.03 -13.22
CA ALA A 101 -3.09 28.26 -12.44
C ALA A 101 -2.30 29.37 -13.13
N ILE A 102 -1.14 29.06 -13.72
CA ILE A 102 -0.33 30.01 -14.49
C ILE A 102 -1.11 30.53 -15.70
N VAL A 103 -1.78 29.65 -16.46
CA VAL A 103 -2.58 30.05 -17.63
C VAL A 103 -3.74 30.95 -17.21
N LEU A 104 -4.44 30.61 -16.12
CA LEU A 104 -5.52 31.44 -15.57
C LEU A 104 -5.03 32.82 -15.13
N LEU A 105 -3.90 32.89 -14.43
CA LEU A 105 -3.30 34.17 -14.01
C LEU A 105 -2.88 35.00 -15.22
N GLY A 106 -2.28 34.38 -16.23
CA GLY A 106 -1.94 35.04 -17.50
C GLY A 106 -3.17 35.61 -18.22
N TYR A 107 -4.27 34.86 -18.25
CA TYR A 107 -5.52 35.33 -18.82
C TYR A 107 -6.12 36.52 -18.06
N VAL A 108 -6.14 36.45 -16.72
CA VAL A 108 -6.64 37.54 -15.87
C VAL A 108 -5.78 38.80 -16.04
N ALA A 109 -4.45 38.66 -16.05
CA ALA A 109 -3.52 39.77 -16.30
C ALA A 109 -3.73 40.40 -17.68
N TYR A 110 -3.91 39.58 -18.73
CA TYR A 110 -4.22 40.06 -20.07
C TYR A 110 -5.53 40.84 -20.12
N ARG A 111 -6.57 40.39 -19.40
CA ARG A 111 -7.88 41.04 -19.37
C ARG A 111 -7.89 42.36 -18.59
N LEU A 112 -7.00 42.50 -17.61
CA LEU A 112 -6.87 43.70 -16.77
C LEU A 112 -5.94 44.75 -17.38
N SER A 113 -5.10 44.36 -18.35
CA SER A 113 -4.23 45.28 -19.09
C SER A 113 -4.95 45.88 -20.30
#